data_AF-A0A382C3Z0-F1
#
_entry.id   AF-A0A382C3Z0-F1
#
_cell.length_a   1.000
_cell.length_b   1.000
_cell.length_c   1.000
_cell.angle_alpha   90.00
_cell.angle_beta   90.00
_cell.angle_gamma   90.00
#
_symmetry.space_group_name_H-M   'P 1'
#
loop_
_entity.id
_entity.type
_entity.pdbx_description
1 polymer ?
#
loop_
_entity_poly.entity_id
_entity_poly.type
_entity_poly.pdbx_seq_one_letter_code
_entity_poly.pdbx_strand_id
1 'polypeptide(L)'
;MTFRLGVDVGGTFTDLLLVDESSGQTYMAKVLSTPEDSSIGVLNGIDRICDESDINASEVTQVMHGTTVATNAVLTRKGAKVGLITTKGYRQVLQVARSFCPGGLGGWVSYMKAPLLAPLELTIEADERLDAEGQVITPLDVDSLRHDLKRLADTGEVEALTVCLLNSYVNGVHEFQVREIASEFFADIPISISCEVVPEMQEYERAETTVVNSYVRPQVSKYVTNLQFSLEERLHGDVKLAILRSDGGLASARGSGESPVNMLLSGPAGGVAGAMYFCKRGGFENILTFDMGGTSTDVALMQDGNARIRRETKIGDITVRAPSVDVRSIGAGGGSIAFVPELTRALRVGPDSAGADPGPAAYMKGGDKPTVCDANVVLGYLPSDVKLGGAMNINREAATTAVQTLADAMDIDLMTAAEGIIKIVNESMLGALRLVSVEQGYDPRDFALVG
;
A
#
# COMPACT_ATOMS: atom_id res chain seq x y z
N MET A 1 -22.72 25.05 -7.93
CA MET A 1 -22.65 23.71 -8.54
C MET A 1 -21.99 22.77 -7.54
N THR A 2 -22.04 21.45 -7.73
CA THR A 2 -21.48 20.51 -6.74
C THR A 2 -20.34 19.75 -7.39
N PHE A 3 -19.12 19.98 -6.92
CA PHE A 3 -17.95 19.29 -7.43
C PHE A 3 -17.48 18.20 -6.46
N ARG A 4 -17.02 17.08 -7.03
CA ARG A 4 -16.31 16.02 -6.32
C ARG A 4 -14.86 16.01 -6.73
N LEU A 5 -13.98 15.89 -5.76
CA LEU A 5 -12.55 15.81 -5.98
C LEU A 5 -12.04 14.42 -5.59
N GLY A 6 -11.43 13.71 -6.53
CA GLY A 6 -10.57 12.55 -6.25
C GLY A 6 -9.12 12.98 -6.15
N VAL A 7 -8.41 12.47 -5.14
CA VAL A 7 -6.99 12.75 -4.90
C VAL A 7 -6.27 11.44 -4.61
N ASP A 8 -5.17 11.18 -5.32
CA ASP A 8 -4.27 10.07 -5.03
C ASP A 8 -2.86 10.60 -4.74
N VAL A 9 -2.35 10.31 -3.54
CA VAL A 9 -0.99 10.69 -3.13
C VAL A 9 -0.04 9.52 -3.34
N GLY A 10 0.69 9.60 -4.46
CA GLY A 10 1.82 8.74 -4.75
C GLY A 10 3.14 9.24 -4.15
N GLY A 11 4.21 8.47 -4.37
CA GLY A 11 5.55 8.80 -3.86
C GLY A 11 6.26 9.96 -4.58
N THR A 12 5.85 10.28 -5.82
CA THR A 12 6.49 11.34 -6.63
C THR A 12 5.53 12.47 -6.98
N PHE A 13 4.29 12.12 -7.31
CA PHE A 13 3.25 13.09 -7.67
C PHE A 13 1.98 12.83 -6.89
N THR A 14 1.23 13.91 -6.68
CA THR A 14 -0.16 13.88 -6.25
C THR A 14 -1.02 14.15 -7.48
N ASP A 15 -1.93 13.22 -7.76
CA ASP A 15 -2.84 13.26 -8.89
C ASP A 15 -4.24 13.67 -8.42
N LEU A 16 -4.88 14.60 -9.15
CA LEU A 16 -6.19 15.14 -8.81
C LEU A 16 -7.13 15.04 -10.00
N LEU A 17 -8.38 14.65 -9.71
CA LEU A 17 -9.49 14.60 -10.66
C LEU A 17 -10.69 15.33 -10.06
N LEU A 18 -11.05 16.47 -10.64
CA LEU A 18 -12.24 17.23 -10.26
C LEU A 18 -13.37 16.91 -11.24
N VAL A 19 -14.55 16.58 -10.72
CA VAL A 19 -15.72 16.23 -11.52
C VAL A 19 -16.89 17.14 -11.16
N ASP A 20 -17.45 17.81 -12.17
CA ASP A 20 -18.74 18.49 -12.06
C ASP A 20 -19.87 17.45 -12.09
N GLU A 21 -20.63 17.33 -10.99
CA GLU A 21 -21.75 16.38 -10.93
C GLU A 21 -22.87 16.71 -11.92
N SER A 22 -23.03 17.98 -12.30
CA SER A 22 -24.16 18.43 -13.12
C SER A 22 -23.92 18.21 -14.61
N SER A 23 -22.72 18.51 -15.08
CA SER A 23 -22.34 18.37 -16.50
C SER A 23 -21.59 17.08 -16.81
N GLY A 24 -20.94 16.47 -15.81
CA GLY A 24 -20.00 15.38 -15.99
C GLY A 24 -18.63 15.83 -16.51
N GLN A 25 -18.38 17.14 -16.61
CA GLN A 25 -17.09 17.68 -17.03
C GLN A 25 -16.01 17.35 -16.00
N THR A 26 -14.83 16.99 -16.50
CA THR A 26 -13.69 16.58 -15.66
C THR A 26 -12.50 17.49 -15.88
N TYR A 27 -11.78 17.79 -14.81
CA TYR A 27 -10.51 18.52 -14.82
C TYR A 27 -9.46 17.66 -14.12
N MET A 28 -8.21 17.76 -14.56
CA MET A 28 -7.11 17.00 -13.99
C MET A 28 -5.95 17.93 -13.66
N ALA A 29 -5.30 17.69 -12.54
CA ALA A 29 -4.07 18.37 -12.16
C ALA A 29 -3.06 17.37 -11.60
N LYS A 30 -1.79 17.64 -11.82
CA LYS A 30 -0.67 16.87 -11.28
C LYS A 30 0.32 17.82 -10.64
N VAL A 31 0.62 17.58 -9.36
CA VAL A 31 1.57 18.38 -8.59
C VAL A 31 2.60 17.47 -7.94
N LEU A 32 3.74 18.04 -7.53
CA LEU A 32 4.76 17.27 -6.82
C LEU A 32 4.25 16.85 -5.44
N SER A 33 4.50 15.60 -5.05
CA SER A 33 4.24 15.14 -3.69
C SER A 33 5.15 15.88 -2.70
N THR A 34 4.66 16.05 -1.48
CA THR A 34 5.38 16.72 -0.39
C THR A 34 5.58 15.68 0.73
N PRO A 35 6.68 14.90 0.73
CA PRO A 35 6.84 13.75 1.63
C PRO A 35 6.82 14.09 3.12
N GLU A 36 7.27 15.29 3.47
CA GLU A 36 7.29 15.82 4.83
C GLU A 36 5.88 16.12 5.37
N ASP A 37 4.95 16.51 4.51
CA ASP A 37 3.53 16.69 4.81
C ASP A 37 2.70 16.59 3.53
N SER A 38 2.14 15.41 3.29
CA SER A 38 1.36 15.14 2.08
C SER A 38 0.11 16.02 1.96
N SER A 39 -0.37 16.62 3.06
CA SER A 39 -1.53 17.51 3.04
C SER A 39 -1.25 18.76 2.22
N ILE A 40 -0.02 19.28 2.28
CA ILE A 40 0.43 20.44 1.49
C ILE A 40 0.33 20.15 -0.01
N GLY A 41 0.79 18.96 -0.44
CA GLY A 41 0.69 18.54 -1.83
C GLY A 41 -0.75 18.46 -2.32
N VAL A 42 -1.68 17.99 -1.48
CA VAL A 42 -3.12 17.97 -1.79
C VAL A 42 -3.66 19.39 -1.96
N LEU A 43 -3.37 20.31 -1.04
CA LEU A 43 -3.84 21.70 -1.10
C LEU A 43 -3.29 22.45 -2.32
N ASN A 44 -2.00 22.30 -2.62
CA ASN A 44 -1.40 22.87 -3.83
C ASN A 44 -2.08 22.36 -5.10
N GLY A 45 -2.46 21.08 -5.11
CA GLY A 45 -3.21 20.48 -6.20
C GLY A 45 -4.62 21.05 -6.33
N ILE A 46 -5.31 21.26 -5.20
CA ILE A 46 -6.64 21.89 -5.13
C ILE A 46 -6.59 23.31 -5.68
N ASP A 47 -5.62 24.10 -5.25
CA ASP A 47 -5.46 25.48 -5.71
C ASP A 47 -5.23 25.51 -7.22
N ARG A 48 -4.31 24.68 -7.69
CA ARG A 48 -3.99 24.57 -9.11
C ARG A 48 -5.19 24.16 -9.96
N ILE A 49 -5.91 23.11 -9.56
CA ILE A 49 -7.04 22.61 -10.35
C ILE A 49 -8.19 23.61 -10.37
N CYS A 50 -8.43 24.33 -9.27
CA CYS A 50 -9.45 25.39 -9.19
C CYS A 50 -9.07 26.59 -10.08
N ASP A 51 -7.82 27.05 -9.99
CA ASP A 51 -7.30 28.16 -10.79
C ASP A 51 -7.32 27.85 -12.30
N GLU A 52 -6.88 26.66 -12.71
CA GLU A 52 -6.85 26.25 -14.12
C GLU A 52 -8.25 26.01 -14.71
N SER A 53 -9.25 25.72 -13.87
CA SER A 53 -10.63 25.44 -14.29
C SER A 53 -11.60 26.61 -14.11
N ASP A 54 -11.15 27.73 -13.53
CA ASP A 54 -11.99 28.88 -13.14
C ASP A 54 -13.15 28.47 -12.20
N ILE A 55 -12.89 27.49 -11.33
CA ILE A 55 -13.84 26.98 -10.34
C ILE A 55 -13.51 27.55 -8.98
N ASN A 56 -14.53 28.04 -8.28
CA ASN A 56 -14.34 28.47 -6.90
C ASN A 56 -14.14 27.23 -6.02
N ALA A 57 -13.08 27.18 -5.22
CA ALA A 57 -12.78 26.07 -4.30
C ALA A 57 -13.96 25.75 -3.36
N SER A 58 -14.76 26.77 -3.03
CA SER A 58 -16.00 26.64 -2.28
C SER A 58 -17.14 25.96 -3.07
N GLU A 59 -16.95 25.45 -4.28
CA GLU A 59 -17.95 24.59 -4.92
C GLU A 59 -17.60 23.09 -4.78
N VAL A 60 -16.42 22.80 -4.21
CA VAL A 60 -15.98 21.45 -3.88
C VAL A 60 -16.61 21.04 -2.55
N THR A 61 -17.48 20.02 -2.59
CA THR A 61 -18.23 19.58 -1.40
C THR A 61 -17.79 18.21 -0.88
N GLN A 62 -17.08 17.45 -1.70
CA GLN A 62 -16.60 16.10 -1.35
C GLN A 62 -15.18 15.89 -1.86
N VAL A 63 -14.35 15.33 -1.00
CA VAL A 63 -12.98 14.94 -1.30
C VAL A 63 -12.83 13.45 -1.01
N MET A 64 -12.46 12.67 -2.03
CA MET A 64 -12.11 11.26 -1.95
C MET A 64 -10.60 11.15 -2.03
N HIS A 65 -9.98 10.54 -1.04
CA HIS A 65 -8.55 10.62 -0.86
C HIS A 65 -7.90 9.24 -0.67
N GLY A 66 -7.03 8.87 -1.60
CA GLY A 66 -6.12 7.73 -1.53
C GLY A 66 -4.74 8.14 -1.03
N THR A 67 -4.13 7.30 -0.20
CA THR A 67 -2.82 7.59 0.38
C THR A 67 -1.98 6.33 0.59
N THR A 68 -0.67 6.50 0.44
CA THR A 68 0.33 5.45 0.67
C THR A 68 0.99 5.54 2.05
N VAL A 69 0.58 6.48 2.91
CA VAL A 69 1.20 6.73 4.24
C VAL A 69 1.28 5.46 5.09
N ALA A 70 0.17 4.71 5.22
CA ALA A 70 0.13 3.49 6.03
C ALA A 70 1.07 2.41 5.47
N THR A 71 1.02 2.17 4.15
CA THR A 71 1.87 1.19 3.47
C THR A 71 3.36 1.54 3.64
N ASN A 72 3.70 2.81 3.43
CA ASN A 72 5.08 3.29 3.50
C ASN A 72 5.64 3.21 4.93
N ALA A 73 4.83 3.48 5.95
CA ALA A 73 5.24 3.33 7.34
C ALA A 73 5.66 1.89 7.66
N VAL A 74 4.91 0.90 7.17
CA VAL A 74 5.24 -0.53 7.34
C VAL A 74 6.49 -0.92 6.55
N LEU A 75 6.55 -0.58 5.26
CA LEU A 75 7.67 -0.95 4.38
C LEU A 75 9.00 -0.34 4.84
N THR A 76 8.98 0.92 5.25
CA THR A 76 10.19 1.64 5.71
C THR A 76 10.53 1.37 7.17
N ARG A 77 9.68 0.61 7.89
CA ARG A 77 9.80 0.36 9.33
C ARG A 77 9.91 1.65 10.15
N LYS A 78 9.17 2.68 9.74
CA LYS A 78 9.13 4.00 10.38
C LYS A 78 7.79 4.30 11.04
N GLY A 79 7.10 3.31 11.61
CA GLY A 79 5.92 3.52 12.43
C GLY A 79 6.23 3.66 13.91
N ALA A 80 5.18 3.60 14.72
CA ALA A 80 5.23 3.79 16.16
C ALA A 80 5.91 2.61 16.89
N LYS A 81 6.60 2.87 17.99
CA LYS A 81 7.01 1.83 18.93
C LYS A 81 5.78 1.26 19.66
N VAL A 82 5.42 0.01 19.34
CA VAL A 82 4.21 -0.62 19.87
C VAL A 82 4.50 -1.44 21.13
N GLY A 83 3.77 -1.15 22.21
CA GLY A 83 3.64 -2.05 23.35
C GLY A 83 2.55 -3.08 23.11
N LEU A 84 2.72 -4.31 23.60
CA LEU A 84 1.77 -5.40 23.42
C LEU A 84 1.37 -6.02 24.76
N ILE A 85 0.07 -6.20 24.97
CA ILE A 85 -0.50 -6.92 26.11
C ILE A 85 -1.12 -8.21 25.58
N THR A 86 -0.65 -9.34 26.10
CA THR A 86 -1.15 -10.68 25.75
C THR A 86 -1.70 -11.41 26.97
N THR A 87 -2.48 -12.46 26.75
CA THR A 87 -2.80 -13.41 27.84
C THR A 87 -1.51 -14.04 28.38
N LYS A 88 -1.44 -14.25 29.70
CA LYS A 88 -0.32 -14.96 30.34
C LYS A 88 0.00 -16.31 29.67
N GLY A 89 1.28 -16.52 29.38
CA GLY A 89 1.83 -17.65 28.62
C GLY A 89 1.98 -17.39 27.11
N TYR A 90 1.53 -16.24 26.60
CA TYR A 90 1.52 -15.91 25.17
C TYR A 90 2.42 -14.72 24.80
N ARG A 91 3.30 -14.29 25.72
CA ARG A 91 4.24 -13.19 25.49
C ARG A 91 5.01 -13.28 24.16
N GLN A 92 5.41 -14.48 23.76
CA GLN A 92 6.19 -14.70 22.53
C GLN A 92 5.33 -14.93 21.28
N VAL A 93 4.02 -14.66 21.28
CA VAL A 93 3.12 -14.97 20.14
C VAL A 93 3.65 -14.47 18.79
N LEU A 94 4.13 -13.23 18.72
CA LEU A 94 4.70 -12.66 17.50
C LEU A 94 6.10 -13.22 17.18
N GLN A 95 6.89 -13.55 18.20
CA GLN A 95 8.22 -14.13 18.01
C GLN A 95 8.14 -15.55 17.45
N VAL A 96 7.25 -16.39 17.98
CA VAL A 96 7.05 -17.78 17.55
C VAL A 96 6.35 -17.83 16.20
N ALA A 97 5.40 -16.93 15.94
CA ALA A 97 4.67 -16.82 14.67
C ALA A 97 4.13 -18.16 14.14
N ARG A 98 3.61 -19.01 15.03
CA ARG A 98 3.14 -20.37 14.69
C ARG A 98 4.17 -21.23 13.92
N SER A 99 5.46 -20.97 14.12
CA SER A 99 6.56 -21.58 13.37
C SER A 99 6.51 -21.31 11.86
N PHE A 100 5.79 -20.27 11.43
CA PHE A 100 5.74 -19.83 10.05
C PHE A 100 7.11 -19.30 9.61
N CYS A 101 7.56 -19.78 8.46
CA CYS A 101 8.75 -19.30 7.79
C CYS A 101 8.40 -18.95 6.34
N PRO A 102 8.53 -17.67 5.93
CA PRO A 102 8.24 -17.28 4.56
C PRO A 102 9.30 -17.81 3.58
N GLY A 103 8.87 -18.14 2.37
CA GLY A 103 9.74 -18.58 1.27
C GLY A 103 9.31 -19.91 0.66
N GLY A 104 9.93 -20.27 -0.46
CA GLY A 104 9.76 -21.58 -1.09
C GLY A 104 10.52 -22.70 -0.36
N LEU A 105 10.71 -23.82 -1.04
CA LEU A 105 11.56 -24.91 -0.58
C LEU A 105 12.96 -24.40 -0.20
N GLY A 106 13.30 -24.48 1.10
CA GLY A 106 14.59 -24.01 1.64
C GLY A 106 14.58 -22.61 2.28
N GLY A 107 13.45 -21.89 2.29
CA GLY A 107 13.36 -20.55 2.90
C GLY A 107 13.85 -20.50 4.35
N TRP A 108 13.60 -21.55 5.12
CA TRP A 108 14.04 -21.69 6.52
C TRP A 108 15.56 -21.68 6.73
N VAL A 109 16.35 -21.99 5.71
CA VAL A 109 17.82 -22.01 5.81
C VAL A 109 18.40 -20.59 5.82
N SER A 110 17.78 -19.67 5.07
CA SER A 110 18.24 -18.30 4.89
C SER A 110 17.35 -17.25 5.54
N TYR A 111 16.22 -17.64 6.12
CA TYR A 111 15.27 -16.70 6.68
C TYR A 111 15.82 -16.06 7.96
N MET A 112 16.11 -14.76 7.85
CA MET A 112 16.34 -13.90 9.00
C MET A 112 15.05 -13.14 9.30
N LYS A 113 14.45 -13.44 10.45
CA LYS A 113 13.26 -12.75 10.91
C LYS A 113 13.59 -11.29 11.22
N ALA A 114 12.84 -10.37 10.64
CA ALA A 114 12.98 -8.95 10.94
C ALA A 114 12.57 -8.65 12.40
N PRO A 115 13.05 -7.54 12.99
CA PRO A 115 12.57 -7.09 14.29
C PRO A 115 11.04 -7.03 14.35
N LEU A 116 10.46 -7.42 15.47
CA LEU A 116 9.02 -7.39 15.68
C LEU A 116 8.52 -5.94 15.71
N LEU A 117 7.32 -5.68 15.16
CA LEU A 117 6.69 -4.37 15.27
C LEU A 117 6.29 -4.03 16.72
N ALA A 118 6.01 -5.05 17.53
CA ALA A 118 5.94 -4.96 18.99
C ALA A 118 7.09 -5.77 19.60
N PRO A 119 8.17 -5.12 20.08
CA PRO A 119 9.31 -5.79 20.69
C PRO A 119 8.92 -6.60 21.94
N LEU A 120 9.66 -7.67 22.21
CA LEU A 120 9.40 -8.56 23.34
C LEU A 120 9.62 -7.86 24.68
N GLU A 121 10.53 -6.88 24.70
CA GLU A 121 10.87 -6.03 25.83
C GLU A 121 9.71 -5.09 26.20
N LEU A 122 8.87 -4.74 25.22
CA LEU A 122 7.67 -3.91 25.38
C LEU A 122 6.37 -4.75 25.43
N THR A 123 6.51 -6.08 25.54
CA THR A 123 5.38 -7.00 25.64
C THR A 123 5.18 -7.47 27.08
N ILE A 124 4.00 -7.20 27.63
CA ILE A 124 3.57 -7.64 28.97
C ILE A 124 2.41 -8.65 28.88
N GLU A 125 2.15 -9.33 29.99
CA GLU A 125 1.14 -10.37 30.09
C GLU A 125 0.06 -9.97 31.10
N ALA A 126 -1.21 -10.07 30.70
CA ALA A 126 -2.35 -9.97 31.59
C ALA A 126 -2.65 -11.35 32.20
N ASP A 127 -2.74 -11.41 33.54
CA ASP A 127 -3.21 -12.62 34.23
C ASP A 127 -4.74 -12.67 34.15
N GLU A 128 -5.22 -13.36 33.13
CA GLU A 128 -6.63 -13.55 32.82
C GLU A 128 -6.78 -14.83 31.99
N ARG A 129 -8.00 -15.39 31.94
CA ARG A 129 -8.31 -16.44 30.96
C ARG A 129 -9.80 -16.52 30.63
N LEU A 130 -10.09 -16.60 29.33
CA LEU A 130 -11.39 -17.03 28.79
C LEU A 130 -11.31 -18.45 28.18
N ASP A 131 -12.38 -19.24 28.30
CA ASP A 131 -12.53 -20.50 27.57
C ASP A 131 -12.96 -20.27 26.11
N ALA A 132 -13.15 -21.36 25.35
CA ALA A 132 -13.51 -21.29 23.93
C ALA A 132 -14.94 -20.77 23.70
N GLU A 133 -15.80 -20.90 24.71
CA GLU A 133 -17.18 -20.43 24.75
C GLU A 133 -17.30 -18.98 25.27
N GLY A 134 -16.17 -18.35 25.60
CA GLY A 134 -16.10 -16.97 26.09
C GLY A 134 -16.44 -16.80 27.58
N GLN A 135 -16.49 -17.89 28.36
CA GLN A 135 -16.67 -17.84 29.81
C GLN A 135 -15.35 -17.53 30.50
N VAL A 136 -15.43 -16.78 31.60
CA VAL A 136 -14.27 -16.44 32.42
C VAL A 136 -13.81 -17.66 33.21
N ILE A 137 -12.61 -18.15 32.90
CA ILE A 137 -11.90 -19.16 33.71
C ILE A 137 -11.13 -18.46 34.83
N THR A 138 -10.37 -17.43 34.48
CA THR A 138 -9.57 -16.63 35.41
C THR A 138 -9.93 -15.17 35.22
N PRO A 139 -10.51 -14.49 36.24
CA PRO A 139 -10.76 -13.06 36.18
C PRO A 139 -9.48 -12.26 35.95
N LEU A 140 -9.58 -11.11 35.29
CA LEU A 140 -8.45 -10.20 35.13
C LEU A 140 -7.87 -9.75 36.48
N ASP A 141 -6.60 -10.03 36.72
CA ASP A 141 -5.86 -9.46 37.86
C ASP A 141 -5.52 -7.98 37.60
N VAL A 142 -6.39 -7.10 38.09
CA VAL A 142 -6.28 -5.66 37.93
C VAL A 142 -5.02 -5.10 38.61
N ASP A 143 -4.68 -5.59 39.80
CA ASP A 143 -3.56 -5.04 40.58
C ASP A 143 -2.23 -5.37 39.92
N SER A 144 -2.05 -6.62 39.46
CA SER A 144 -0.88 -7.02 38.70
C SER A 144 -0.77 -6.27 37.38
N LEU A 145 -1.88 -6.13 36.64
CA LEU A 145 -1.90 -5.39 35.38
C LEU A 145 -1.49 -3.92 35.57
N ARG A 146 -2.01 -3.25 36.60
CA ARG A 146 -1.63 -1.85 36.90
C ARG A 146 -0.15 -1.72 37.22
N HIS A 147 0.44 -2.69 37.93
CA HIS A 147 1.87 -2.69 38.21
C HIS A 147 2.70 -2.78 36.92
N ASP A 148 2.35 -3.70 36.01
CA ASP A 148 3.08 -3.90 34.77
C ASP A 148 2.85 -2.77 33.75
N LEU A 149 1.63 -2.22 33.67
CA LEU A 149 1.33 -1.02 32.88
C LEU A 149 2.15 0.18 33.35
N LYS A 150 2.27 0.39 34.67
CA LYS A 150 3.12 1.45 35.20
C LYS A 150 4.57 1.26 34.80
N ARG A 151 5.12 0.05 34.96
CA ARG A 151 6.50 -0.25 34.56
C ARG A 151 6.73 -0.04 33.06
N LEU A 152 5.75 -0.43 32.24
CA LEU A 152 5.79 -0.22 30.79
C LEU A 152 5.75 1.28 30.45
N ALA A 153 4.87 2.05 31.10
CA ALA A 153 4.78 3.50 30.92
C ALA A 153 6.06 4.22 31.37
N ASP A 154 6.66 3.79 32.49
CA ASP A 154 7.91 4.34 33.03
C ASP A 154 9.12 4.18 32.07
N THR A 155 9.03 3.31 31.04
CA THR A 155 10.04 3.24 29.98
C THR A 155 10.06 4.49 29.10
N GLY A 156 8.92 5.16 28.94
CA GLY A 156 8.75 6.29 28.02
C GLY A 156 8.91 5.94 26.53
N GLU A 157 8.95 4.65 26.17
CA GLU A 157 9.22 4.21 24.80
C GLU A 157 7.97 3.89 23.98
N VAL A 158 6.83 3.65 24.62
CA VAL A 158 5.62 3.19 23.95
C VAL A 158 4.88 4.38 23.32
N GLU A 159 4.71 4.34 22.01
CA GLU A 159 4.02 5.36 21.21
C GLU A 159 2.60 4.91 20.79
N ALA A 160 2.32 3.62 20.89
CA ALA A 160 0.98 3.02 20.71
C ALA A 160 0.89 1.70 21.48
N LEU A 161 -0.29 1.35 22.01
CA LEU A 161 -0.50 0.14 22.79
C LEU A 161 -1.49 -0.80 22.11
N THR A 162 -1.18 -2.08 22.10
CA THR A 162 -2.04 -3.14 21.57
C THR A 162 -2.43 -4.11 22.66
N VAL A 163 -3.71 -4.49 22.71
CA VAL A 163 -4.20 -5.57 23.56
C VAL A 163 -4.73 -6.69 22.67
N CYS A 164 -4.18 -7.89 22.83
CA CYS A 164 -4.66 -9.10 22.16
C CYS A 164 -4.70 -10.26 23.15
N LEU A 165 -5.88 -10.51 23.70
CA LEU A 165 -6.15 -11.60 24.62
C LEU A 165 -6.76 -12.80 23.87
N LEU A 166 -6.59 -13.98 24.42
CA LEU A 166 -7.16 -15.20 23.85
C LEU A 166 -8.69 -15.18 23.97
N ASN A 167 -9.34 -15.67 22.92
CA ASN A 167 -10.80 -15.75 22.82
C ASN A 167 -11.54 -14.41 23.00
N SER A 168 -10.84 -13.28 22.93
CA SER A 168 -11.45 -11.95 22.97
C SER A 168 -12.38 -11.67 21.79
N TYR A 169 -12.20 -12.38 20.67
CA TYR A 169 -13.11 -12.38 19.53
C TYR A 169 -14.50 -12.98 19.86
N VAL A 170 -14.59 -13.84 20.88
CA VAL A 170 -15.86 -14.39 21.39
C VAL A 170 -16.43 -13.48 22.47
N ASN A 171 -15.59 -13.05 23.41
CA ASN A 171 -15.98 -12.17 24.50
C ASN A 171 -14.86 -11.16 24.81
N GLY A 172 -15.05 -9.90 24.42
CA GLY A 172 -14.05 -8.85 24.58
C GLY A 172 -13.94 -8.25 25.99
N VAL A 173 -14.68 -8.76 26.99
CA VAL A 173 -14.82 -8.11 28.31
C VAL A 173 -13.49 -7.73 28.97
N HIS A 174 -12.49 -8.63 28.97
CA HIS A 174 -11.18 -8.34 29.54
C HIS A 174 -10.39 -7.34 28.68
N GLU A 175 -10.50 -7.36 27.35
CA GLU A 175 -9.81 -6.37 26.52
C GLU A 175 -10.36 -4.96 26.73
N PHE A 176 -11.68 -4.82 26.86
CA PHE A 176 -12.30 -3.54 27.22
C PHE A 176 -11.79 -3.02 28.56
N GLN A 177 -11.77 -3.89 29.59
CA GLN A 177 -11.28 -3.54 30.91
C GLN A 177 -9.79 -3.19 30.92
N VAL A 178 -8.95 -3.94 30.19
CA VAL A 178 -7.53 -3.62 30.02
C VAL A 178 -7.34 -2.26 29.36
N ARG A 179 -8.12 -1.94 28.31
CA ARG A 179 -8.07 -0.62 27.66
C ARG A 179 -8.39 0.50 28.63
N GLU A 180 -9.47 0.36 29.40
CA GLU A 180 -9.87 1.37 30.39
C GLU A 180 -8.75 1.64 31.42
N ILE A 181 -8.17 0.58 31.98
CA ILE A 181 -7.07 0.69 32.95
C ILE A 181 -5.82 1.28 32.29
N ALA A 182 -5.48 0.83 31.08
CA ALA A 182 -4.31 1.31 30.36
C ALA A 182 -4.40 2.80 30.00
N SER A 183 -5.60 3.32 29.71
CA SER A 183 -5.82 4.75 29.46
C SER A 183 -5.43 5.65 30.65
N GLU A 184 -5.39 5.12 31.87
CA GLU A 184 -4.91 5.88 33.04
C GLU A 184 -3.39 6.12 33.03
N PHE A 185 -2.63 5.25 32.36
CA PHE A 185 -1.15 5.34 32.26
C PHE A 185 -0.69 5.91 30.92
N PHE A 186 -1.53 5.77 29.89
CA PHE A 186 -1.23 6.07 28.49
C PHE A 186 -2.28 7.05 27.93
N ALA A 187 -2.32 8.28 28.46
CA ALA A 187 -3.35 9.26 28.12
C ALA A 187 -3.25 9.79 26.67
N ASP A 188 -2.02 9.93 26.15
CA ASP A 188 -1.75 10.63 24.88
C ASP A 188 -1.40 9.68 23.72
N ILE A 189 -1.47 8.37 23.92
CA ILE A 189 -1.16 7.38 22.88
C ILE A 189 -2.38 6.53 22.52
N PRO A 190 -2.51 6.10 21.24
CA PRO A 190 -3.62 5.25 20.84
C PRO A 190 -3.50 3.85 21.45
N ILE A 191 -4.62 3.35 21.97
CA ILE A 191 -4.79 1.97 22.44
C ILE A 191 -5.73 1.25 21.48
N SER A 192 -5.28 0.14 20.90
CA SER A 192 -6.09 -0.71 20.01
C SER A 192 -6.32 -2.06 20.69
N ILE A 193 -7.57 -2.53 20.66
CA ILE A 193 -7.95 -3.84 21.19
C ILE A 193 -8.36 -4.77 20.05
N SER A 194 -7.93 -6.02 20.13
CA SER A 194 -8.02 -6.94 19.01
C SER A 194 -9.46 -7.37 18.68
N CYS A 195 -10.37 -7.38 19.66
CA CYS A 195 -11.78 -7.68 19.44
C CYS A 195 -12.54 -6.59 18.67
N GLU A 196 -12.03 -5.36 18.60
CA GLU A 196 -12.58 -4.30 17.75
C GLU A 196 -11.92 -4.29 16.36
N VAL A 197 -10.61 -4.54 16.28
CA VAL A 197 -9.86 -4.47 15.02
C VAL A 197 -10.09 -5.70 14.14
N VAL A 198 -9.95 -6.90 14.70
CA VAL A 198 -10.14 -8.18 14.00
C VAL A 198 -10.80 -9.20 14.93
N PRO A 199 -12.14 -9.22 15.05
CA PRO A 199 -12.88 -10.19 15.87
C PRO A 199 -12.94 -11.57 15.20
N GLU A 200 -11.77 -12.16 14.91
CA GLU A 200 -11.64 -13.49 14.32
C GLU A 200 -10.79 -14.42 15.19
N MET A 201 -11.04 -15.73 15.05
CA MET A 201 -10.22 -16.78 15.64
C MET A 201 -8.78 -16.74 15.09
N GLN A 202 -7.82 -17.30 15.84
CA GLN A 202 -6.36 -17.31 15.61
C GLN A 202 -5.64 -16.11 16.22
N GLU A 203 -4.87 -16.38 17.28
CA GLU A 203 -4.20 -15.38 18.10
C GLU A 203 -3.02 -14.68 17.41
N TYR A 204 -2.27 -15.39 16.56
CA TYR A 204 -1.11 -14.80 15.89
C TYR A 204 -1.53 -13.77 14.84
N GLU A 205 -2.40 -14.14 13.91
CA GLU A 205 -2.87 -13.27 12.83
C GLU A 205 -3.65 -12.07 13.41
N ARG A 206 -4.45 -12.30 14.46
CA ARG A 206 -5.17 -11.24 15.17
C ARG A 206 -4.19 -10.30 15.91
N ALA A 207 -3.17 -10.82 16.59
CA ALA A 207 -2.15 -10.00 17.23
C ALA A 207 -1.33 -9.21 16.20
N GLU A 208 -0.84 -9.84 15.13
CA GLU A 208 -0.05 -9.20 14.08
C GLU A 208 -0.85 -8.06 13.43
N THR A 209 -2.11 -8.31 13.08
CA THR A 209 -2.98 -7.28 12.46
C THR A 209 -3.26 -6.12 13.41
N THR A 210 -3.56 -6.40 14.68
CA THR A 210 -3.83 -5.35 15.68
C THR A 210 -2.58 -4.54 15.99
N VAL A 211 -1.41 -5.19 16.04
CA VAL A 211 -0.12 -4.51 16.21
C VAL A 211 0.20 -3.63 15.02
N VAL A 212 0.00 -4.10 13.79
CA VAL A 212 0.18 -3.28 12.58
C VAL A 212 -0.77 -2.08 12.59
N ASN A 213 -2.03 -2.26 13.03
CA ASN A 213 -2.97 -1.15 13.21
C ASN A 213 -2.38 -0.09 14.15
N SER A 214 -1.96 -0.47 15.35
CA SER A 214 -1.33 0.44 16.33
C SER A 214 -0.03 1.06 15.82
N TYR A 215 0.76 0.30 15.05
CA TYR A 215 2.04 0.73 14.49
C TYR A 215 1.89 1.93 13.55
N VAL A 216 0.85 1.94 12.70
CA VAL A 216 0.63 3.03 11.73
C VAL A 216 -0.32 4.12 12.25
N ARG A 217 -1.07 3.84 13.31
CA ARG A 217 -2.16 4.71 13.81
C ARG A 217 -1.73 6.13 14.18
N PRO A 218 -0.64 6.38 14.93
CA PRO A 218 -0.24 7.76 15.22
C PRO A 218 -0.01 8.61 13.97
N GLN A 219 0.64 8.05 12.96
CA GLN A 219 0.96 8.75 11.72
C GLN A 219 -0.27 8.99 10.86
N VAL A 220 -1.10 7.96 10.67
CA VAL A 220 -2.31 8.08 9.84
C VAL A 220 -3.33 9.01 10.51
N SER A 221 -3.55 8.91 11.81
CA SER A 221 -4.47 9.80 12.54
C SER A 221 -4.04 11.26 12.45
N LYS A 222 -2.74 11.54 12.65
CA LYS A 222 -2.20 12.90 12.51
C LYS A 222 -2.40 13.42 11.09
N TYR A 223 -2.07 12.61 10.09
CA TYR A 223 -2.22 12.96 8.68
C TYR A 223 -3.67 13.29 8.32
N VAL A 224 -4.60 12.38 8.62
CA VAL A 224 -6.01 12.52 8.27
C VAL A 224 -6.66 13.69 9.01
N THR A 225 -6.28 13.93 10.27
CA THR A 225 -6.77 15.08 11.04
C THR A 225 -6.27 16.41 10.47
N ASN A 226 -4.98 16.50 10.14
CA ASN A 226 -4.40 17.69 9.51
C ASN A 226 -5.05 17.96 8.17
N LEU A 227 -5.23 16.93 7.34
CA LEU A 227 -5.89 17.04 6.04
C LEU A 227 -7.34 17.53 6.20
N GLN A 228 -8.11 16.96 7.13
CA GLN A 228 -9.48 17.42 7.40
C GLN A 228 -9.51 18.91 7.76
N PHE A 229 -8.67 19.34 8.71
CA PHE A 229 -8.60 20.74 9.14
C PHE A 229 -8.21 21.67 7.98
N SER A 230 -7.20 21.31 7.21
CA SER A 230 -6.76 22.13 6.08
C SER A 230 -7.80 22.21 4.96
N LEU A 231 -8.57 21.13 4.73
CA LEU A 231 -9.67 21.15 3.77
C LEU A 231 -10.82 22.04 4.25
N GLU A 232 -11.16 22.01 5.53
CA GLU A 232 -12.18 22.89 6.12
C GLU A 232 -11.78 24.38 6.04
N GLU A 233 -10.49 24.69 6.20
CA GLU A 233 -9.97 26.05 6.08
C GLU A 233 -9.93 26.54 4.63
N ARG A 234 -9.54 25.66 3.69
CA ARG A 234 -9.32 26.02 2.28
C ARG A 234 -10.59 25.97 1.43
N LEU A 235 -11.48 25.03 1.72
CA LEU A 235 -12.75 24.81 1.02
C LEU A 235 -13.90 25.39 1.86
N HIS A 236 -15.14 24.97 1.58
CA HIS A 236 -16.23 25.22 2.53
C HIS A 236 -16.07 24.36 3.79
N GLY A 237 -16.44 24.93 4.94
CA GLY A 237 -16.36 24.27 6.24
C GLY A 237 -17.21 23.01 6.41
N ASP A 238 -18.07 22.67 5.43
CA ASP A 238 -18.88 21.44 5.41
C ASP A 238 -18.35 20.36 4.43
N VAL A 239 -17.09 20.48 3.99
CA VAL A 239 -16.48 19.51 3.06
C VAL A 239 -16.40 18.11 3.68
N LYS A 240 -16.86 17.11 2.93
CA LYS A 240 -16.80 15.70 3.36
C LYS A 240 -15.52 15.05 2.85
N LEU A 241 -14.64 14.66 3.77
CA LEU A 241 -13.48 13.83 3.47
C LEU A 241 -13.82 12.34 3.59
N ALA A 242 -13.61 11.62 2.50
CA ALA A 242 -13.74 10.17 2.41
C ALA A 242 -12.38 9.57 2.05
N ILE A 243 -11.88 8.66 2.87
CA ILE A 243 -10.58 8.02 2.70
C ILE A 243 -10.76 6.67 2.01
N LEU A 244 -9.96 6.41 0.98
CA LEU A 244 -9.97 5.15 0.25
C LEU A 244 -9.40 4.01 1.11
N ARG A 245 -10.12 2.90 1.15
CA ARG A 245 -9.71 1.65 1.79
C ARG A 245 -9.15 0.67 0.78
N SER A 246 -8.41 -0.31 1.28
CA SER A 246 -7.79 -1.39 0.50
C SER A 246 -8.77 -2.28 -0.24
N ASP A 247 -10.02 -2.36 0.21
CA ASP A 247 -11.10 -3.12 -0.42
C ASP A 247 -11.85 -2.35 -1.52
N GLY A 248 -11.38 -1.15 -1.87
CA GLY A 248 -12.03 -0.25 -2.84
C GLY A 248 -13.21 0.54 -2.25
N GLY A 249 -13.52 0.35 -0.97
CA GLY A 249 -14.52 1.13 -0.25
C GLY A 249 -13.99 2.48 0.25
N LEU A 250 -14.89 3.31 0.80
CA LEU A 250 -14.56 4.58 1.41
C LEU A 250 -14.85 4.55 2.92
N ALA A 251 -14.01 5.22 3.71
CA ALA A 251 -14.17 5.42 5.15
C ALA A 251 -14.19 6.91 5.52
N SER A 252 -14.77 7.24 6.67
CA SER A 252 -14.64 8.59 7.22
C SER A 252 -13.22 8.83 7.73
N ALA A 253 -12.83 10.10 7.82
CA ALA A 253 -11.58 10.52 8.44
C ALA A 253 -11.36 9.88 9.83
N ARG A 254 -12.41 9.89 10.67
CA ARG A 254 -12.39 9.24 11.99
C ARG A 254 -12.16 7.73 11.90
N GLY A 255 -12.93 7.03 11.06
CA GLY A 255 -12.81 5.57 10.92
C GLY A 255 -11.42 5.14 10.43
N SER A 256 -10.82 5.92 9.54
CA SER A 256 -9.45 5.73 9.06
C SER A 256 -8.39 5.97 10.14
N GLY A 257 -8.60 6.91 11.06
CA GLY A 257 -7.72 7.11 12.22
C GLY A 257 -7.87 6.04 13.30
N GLU A 258 -9.03 5.39 13.40
CA GLU A 258 -9.26 4.29 14.36
C GLU A 258 -8.74 2.94 13.83
N SER A 259 -8.95 2.66 12.53
CA SER A 259 -8.58 1.39 11.87
C SER A 259 -7.75 1.56 10.59
N PRO A 260 -6.57 2.22 10.66
CA PRO A 260 -5.71 2.49 9.49
C PRO A 260 -5.16 1.24 8.80
N VAL A 261 -5.21 0.07 9.45
CA VAL A 261 -4.81 -1.21 8.83
C VAL A 261 -5.62 -1.52 7.56
N ASN A 262 -6.84 -0.99 7.45
CA ASN A 262 -7.71 -1.12 6.28
C ASN A 262 -7.37 -0.16 5.13
N MET A 263 -6.31 0.64 5.26
CA MET A 263 -5.81 1.56 4.22
C MET A 263 -4.53 1.07 3.56
N LEU A 264 -4.00 -0.06 4.03
CA LEU A 264 -2.77 -0.66 3.53
C LEU A 264 -2.95 -1.15 2.08
N LEU A 265 -2.18 -0.63 1.14
CA LEU A 265 -2.35 -0.86 -0.31
C LEU A 265 -3.67 -0.28 -0.88
N SER A 266 -4.14 0.86 -0.36
CA SER A 266 -5.34 1.53 -0.91
C SER A 266 -5.18 2.08 -2.33
N GLY A 267 -3.98 2.51 -2.74
CA GLY A 267 -3.71 3.07 -4.07
C GLY A 267 -4.15 2.14 -5.22
N PRO A 268 -3.62 0.91 -5.31
CA PRO A 268 -4.03 -0.06 -6.33
C PRO A 268 -5.54 -0.39 -6.31
N ALA A 269 -6.16 -0.37 -5.13
CA ALA A 269 -7.61 -0.57 -5.01
C ALA A 269 -8.41 0.53 -5.71
N GLY A 270 -7.90 1.77 -5.70
CA GLY A 270 -8.50 2.91 -6.40
C GLY A 270 -8.46 2.75 -7.92
N GLY A 271 -7.32 2.30 -8.45
CA GLY A 271 -7.17 1.99 -9.88
C GLY A 271 -8.16 0.91 -10.34
N VAL A 272 -8.30 -0.16 -9.56
CA VAL A 272 -9.27 -1.23 -9.85
C VAL A 272 -10.70 -0.73 -9.74
N ALA A 273 -11.05 0.05 -8.72
CA ALA A 273 -12.39 0.65 -8.59
C ALA A 273 -12.72 1.58 -9.77
N GLY A 274 -11.75 2.35 -10.26
CA GLY A 274 -11.89 3.16 -11.48
C GLY A 274 -12.12 2.31 -12.72
N ALA A 275 -11.30 1.28 -12.92
CA ALA A 275 -11.46 0.33 -14.03
C ALA A 275 -12.83 -0.35 -13.99
N MET A 276 -13.28 -0.82 -12.83
CA MET A 276 -14.61 -1.39 -12.63
C MET A 276 -15.72 -0.43 -13.07
N TYR A 277 -15.63 0.85 -12.69
CA TYR A 277 -16.65 1.85 -13.02
C TYR A 277 -16.78 2.07 -14.53
N PHE A 278 -15.66 2.27 -15.23
CA PHE A 278 -15.67 2.54 -16.68
C PHE A 278 -15.98 1.29 -17.50
N CYS A 279 -15.39 0.15 -17.16
CA CYS A 279 -15.57 -1.10 -17.90
C CYS A 279 -17.02 -1.60 -17.82
N LYS A 280 -17.63 -1.53 -16.64
CA LYS A 280 -19.04 -1.90 -16.45
C LYS A 280 -19.97 -1.05 -17.32
N ARG A 281 -19.69 0.26 -17.45
CA ARG A 281 -20.44 1.15 -18.35
C ARG A 281 -20.17 0.86 -19.83
N GLY A 282 -18.97 0.37 -20.15
CA GLY A 282 -18.61 -0.13 -21.47
C GLY A 282 -19.21 -1.50 -21.81
N GLY A 283 -19.94 -2.15 -20.89
CA GLY A 283 -20.50 -3.49 -21.10
C GLY A 283 -19.51 -4.63 -20.85
N PHE A 284 -18.36 -4.34 -20.20
CA PHE A 284 -17.37 -5.33 -19.83
C PHE A 284 -17.46 -5.65 -18.34
N GLU A 285 -17.96 -6.84 -18.02
CA GLU A 285 -18.12 -7.30 -16.63
C GLU A 285 -16.98 -8.21 -16.15
N ASN A 286 -16.23 -8.79 -17.09
CA ASN A 286 -15.06 -9.62 -16.84
C ASN A 286 -13.83 -8.92 -17.40
N ILE A 287 -12.95 -8.42 -16.52
CA ILE A 287 -11.75 -7.71 -16.93
C ILE A 287 -10.50 -8.20 -16.19
N LEU A 288 -9.37 -8.08 -16.89
CA LEU A 288 -8.03 -8.15 -16.32
C LEU A 288 -7.44 -6.74 -16.39
N THR A 289 -7.17 -6.14 -15.23
CA THR A 289 -6.47 -4.86 -15.19
C THR A 289 -4.97 -5.07 -15.37
N PHE A 290 -4.33 -4.11 -16.00
CA PHE A 290 -2.91 -4.12 -16.32
C PHE A 290 -2.37 -2.69 -16.22
N ASP A 291 -1.85 -2.33 -15.06
CA ASP A 291 -1.26 -1.01 -14.84
C ASP A 291 0.27 -1.15 -14.79
N MET A 292 0.95 -0.78 -15.90
CA MET A 292 2.41 -0.81 -15.99
C MET A 292 2.99 0.58 -15.71
N GLY A 293 3.66 0.71 -14.57
CA GLY A 293 4.39 1.91 -14.18
C GLY A 293 5.87 1.88 -14.58
N GLY A 294 6.64 2.80 -13.98
CA GLY A 294 8.10 2.86 -14.14
C GLY A 294 8.86 1.78 -13.36
N THR A 295 8.27 1.18 -12.34
CA THR A 295 8.99 0.26 -11.43
C THR A 295 8.32 -1.11 -11.35
N SER A 296 6.99 -1.12 -11.41
CA SER A 296 6.17 -2.31 -11.22
C SER A 296 5.03 -2.34 -12.23
N THR A 297 4.43 -3.53 -12.34
CA THR A 297 3.16 -3.76 -13.03
C THR A 297 2.18 -4.35 -12.02
N ASP A 298 1.00 -3.76 -11.96
CA ASP A 298 -0.08 -4.16 -11.07
C ASP A 298 -1.23 -4.77 -11.88
N VAL A 299 -1.60 -6.01 -11.54
CA VAL A 299 -2.67 -6.73 -12.22
C VAL A 299 -3.75 -7.19 -11.24
N ALA A 300 -5.00 -7.10 -11.65
CA ALA A 300 -6.15 -7.60 -10.89
C ALA A 300 -7.14 -8.27 -11.82
N LEU A 301 -7.99 -9.13 -11.25
CA LEU A 301 -9.06 -9.81 -11.96
C LEU A 301 -10.42 -9.39 -11.38
N MET A 302 -11.34 -9.07 -12.27
CA MET A 302 -12.74 -8.78 -11.97
C MET A 302 -13.62 -9.72 -12.76
N GLN A 303 -14.63 -10.27 -12.09
CA GLN A 303 -15.61 -11.20 -12.65
C GLN A 303 -17.01 -10.74 -12.27
N ASP A 304 -17.97 -10.88 -13.20
CA ASP A 304 -19.38 -10.55 -13.00
C ASP A 304 -19.59 -9.14 -12.42
N GLY A 305 -18.79 -8.18 -12.86
CA GLY A 305 -18.92 -6.79 -12.40
C GLY A 305 -18.23 -6.47 -11.07
N ASN A 306 -17.50 -7.41 -10.45
CA ASN A 306 -16.93 -7.26 -9.12
C ASN A 306 -15.43 -7.61 -9.07
N ALA A 307 -14.63 -6.76 -8.42
CA ALA A 307 -13.25 -7.11 -8.10
C ALA A 307 -13.20 -8.18 -7.00
N ARG A 308 -12.22 -9.08 -7.10
CA ARG A 308 -12.00 -10.08 -6.06
C ARG A 308 -11.38 -9.42 -4.83
N ILE A 309 -11.93 -9.73 -3.66
CA ILE A 309 -11.40 -9.28 -2.37
C ILE A 309 -10.70 -10.47 -1.68
N ARG A 310 -9.44 -10.29 -1.27
CA ARG A 310 -8.74 -11.21 -0.36
C ARG A 310 -8.99 -10.79 1.08
N ARG A 311 -9.00 -11.76 2.00
CA ARG A 311 -9.13 -11.52 3.45
C ARG A 311 -7.79 -11.22 4.14
N GLU A 312 -6.69 -11.53 3.47
CA GLU A 312 -5.34 -11.30 3.96
C GLU A 312 -4.60 -10.37 3.01
N THR A 313 -3.89 -9.40 3.57
CA THR A 313 -3.05 -8.46 2.86
C THR A 313 -1.60 -8.66 3.30
N LYS A 314 -0.68 -8.75 2.34
CA LYS A 314 0.75 -8.96 2.61
C LYS A 314 1.56 -7.73 2.22
N ILE A 315 2.42 -7.27 3.13
CA ILE A 315 3.25 -6.07 2.95
C ILE A 315 4.65 -6.37 3.46
N GLY A 316 5.60 -6.48 2.53
CA GLY A 316 6.93 -7.01 2.86
C GLY A 316 6.82 -8.43 3.43
N ASP A 317 7.32 -8.61 4.65
CA ASP A 317 7.30 -9.87 5.40
C ASP A 317 6.09 -10.03 6.33
N ILE A 318 5.24 -9.00 6.47
CA ILE A 318 4.10 -8.96 7.37
C ILE A 318 2.82 -9.38 6.63
N THR A 319 1.96 -10.14 7.31
CA THR A 319 0.63 -10.52 6.79
C THR A 319 -0.45 -10.10 7.77
N VAL A 320 -1.44 -9.35 7.29
CA VAL A 320 -2.54 -8.84 8.11
C VAL A 320 -3.89 -9.36 7.62
N ARG A 321 -4.82 -9.57 8.55
CA ARG A 321 -6.24 -9.91 8.33
C ARG A 321 -7.04 -8.65 7.99
N ALA A 322 -6.61 -7.92 6.96
CA ALA A 322 -7.31 -6.77 6.43
C ALA A 322 -7.78 -7.08 5.01
N PRO A 323 -9.08 -6.90 4.68
CA PRO A 323 -9.57 -7.11 3.32
C PRO A 323 -8.92 -6.16 2.32
N SER A 324 -8.51 -6.67 1.17
CA SER A 324 -7.99 -5.87 0.07
C SER A 324 -8.41 -6.40 -1.29
N VAL A 325 -8.47 -5.51 -2.28
CA VAL A 325 -8.57 -5.89 -3.69
C VAL A 325 -7.39 -6.80 -4.03
N ASP A 326 -7.69 -7.92 -4.71
CA ASP A 326 -6.71 -8.90 -5.17
C ASP A 326 -5.85 -8.34 -6.30
N VAL A 327 -4.92 -7.45 -5.94
CA VAL A 327 -3.90 -6.92 -6.84
C VAL A 327 -2.61 -7.69 -6.64
N ARG A 328 -1.97 -8.03 -7.75
CA ARG A 328 -0.64 -8.63 -7.79
C ARG A 328 0.31 -7.68 -8.47
N SER A 329 1.30 -7.24 -7.70
CA SER A 329 2.41 -6.43 -8.18
C SER A 329 3.59 -7.30 -8.56
N ILE A 330 4.17 -7.06 -9.73
CA ILE A 330 5.46 -7.62 -10.14
C ILE A 330 6.46 -6.50 -10.40
N GLY A 331 7.73 -6.71 -10.05
CA GLY A 331 8.84 -5.79 -10.31
C GLY A 331 9.26 -5.73 -11.78
N ALA A 332 8.32 -5.44 -12.66
CA ALA A 332 8.51 -5.26 -14.08
C ALA A 332 7.83 -3.95 -14.48
N GLY A 333 8.58 -2.99 -15.01
CA GLY A 333 8.09 -1.68 -15.41
C GLY A 333 9.03 -1.01 -16.40
N GLY A 334 8.74 0.22 -16.79
CA GLY A 334 9.54 0.95 -17.79
C GLY A 334 11.00 1.17 -17.37
N GLY A 335 11.27 1.31 -16.09
CA GLY A 335 12.61 1.49 -15.53
C GLY A 335 13.32 0.19 -15.15
N SER A 336 12.73 -0.98 -15.35
CA SER A 336 13.38 -2.25 -15.02
C SER A 336 14.70 -2.39 -15.78
N ILE A 337 15.77 -2.66 -15.03
CA ILE A 337 17.13 -2.70 -15.54
C ILE A 337 17.37 -4.04 -16.22
N ALA A 338 17.88 -3.99 -17.45
CA ALA A 338 18.35 -5.15 -18.18
C ALA A 338 19.84 -5.42 -17.91
N PHE A 339 20.22 -6.67 -17.71
CA PHE A 339 21.61 -7.04 -17.47
C PHE A 339 21.90 -8.50 -17.85
N VAL A 340 23.18 -8.81 -18.00
CA VAL A 340 23.67 -10.16 -18.28
C VAL A 340 24.59 -10.58 -17.14
N PRO A 341 24.17 -11.49 -16.24
CA PRO A 341 25.04 -11.98 -15.18
C PRO A 341 26.22 -12.75 -15.77
N GLU A 342 27.43 -12.46 -15.28
CA GLU A 342 28.68 -13.03 -15.81
C GLU A 342 28.69 -14.57 -15.81
N LEU A 343 28.11 -15.18 -14.76
CA LEU A 343 28.06 -16.64 -14.59
C LEU A 343 27.10 -17.32 -15.56
N THR A 344 25.89 -16.76 -15.73
CA THR A 344 24.83 -17.42 -16.50
C THR A 344 24.81 -17.02 -17.97
N ARG A 345 25.39 -15.85 -18.30
CA ARG A 345 25.37 -15.23 -19.64
C ARG A 345 23.96 -15.12 -20.26
N ALA A 346 22.91 -15.26 -19.44
CA ALA A 346 21.53 -15.17 -19.87
C ALA A 346 20.98 -13.77 -19.56
N LEU A 347 20.30 -13.17 -20.53
CA LEU A 347 19.64 -11.88 -20.34
C LEU A 347 18.62 -11.95 -19.20
N ARG A 348 18.66 -10.96 -18.31
CA ARG A 348 17.70 -10.73 -17.22
C ARG A 348 17.18 -9.31 -17.31
N VAL A 349 15.92 -9.12 -16.91
CA VAL A 349 15.29 -7.80 -16.80
C VAL A 349 14.60 -7.72 -15.45
N GLY A 350 14.94 -6.72 -14.64
CA GLY A 350 14.48 -6.62 -13.25
C GLY A 350 15.11 -7.67 -12.31
N PRO A 351 14.68 -7.72 -11.03
CA PRO A 351 13.63 -6.89 -10.43
C PRO A 351 14.07 -5.45 -10.15
N ASP A 352 15.38 -5.18 -10.20
CA ASP A 352 15.92 -3.84 -9.96
C ASP A 352 15.40 -2.85 -11.02
N SER A 353 15.09 -1.63 -10.58
CA SER A 353 14.60 -0.54 -11.42
C SER A 353 15.47 0.70 -11.26
N ALA A 354 15.64 1.45 -12.35
CA ALA A 354 16.29 2.75 -12.35
C ALA A 354 15.43 3.87 -11.72
N GLY A 355 14.15 3.59 -11.43
CA GLY A 355 13.23 4.55 -10.83
C GLY A 355 13.02 5.81 -11.68
N ALA A 356 12.77 6.95 -11.02
CA ALA A 356 12.67 8.26 -11.67
C ALA A 356 13.96 9.09 -11.60
N ASP A 357 14.88 8.69 -10.70
CA ASP A 357 16.19 9.29 -10.44
C ASP A 357 17.15 8.16 -9.98
N PRO A 358 18.21 7.83 -10.72
CA PRO A 358 18.70 8.51 -11.92
C PRO A 358 17.85 8.23 -13.18
N GLY A 359 16.91 7.29 -13.11
CA GLY A 359 15.98 6.95 -14.20
C GLY A 359 16.61 6.23 -15.39
N PRO A 360 15.81 5.89 -16.42
CA PRO A 360 16.29 5.45 -17.73
C PRO A 360 17.35 6.38 -18.32
N ALA A 361 18.29 5.84 -19.10
CA ALA A 361 19.32 6.65 -19.75
C ALA A 361 18.73 7.70 -20.69
N ALA A 362 17.63 7.35 -21.36
CA ALA A 362 16.80 8.24 -22.17
C ALA A 362 16.37 9.54 -21.45
N TYR A 363 16.27 9.54 -20.12
CA TYR A 363 15.81 10.71 -19.36
C TYR A 363 16.92 11.74 -19.10
N MET A 364 18.19 11.41 -19.37
CA MET A 364 19.34 12.32 -19.19
C MET A 364 19.51 12.87 -17.76
N LYS A 365 19.14 12.07 -16.75
CA LYS A 365 19.26 12.42 -15.31
C LYS A 365 20.41 11.69 -14.59
N GLY A 366 21.35 11.13 -15.36
CA GLY A 366 22.50 10.40 -14.83
C GLY A 366 22.37 8.88 -14.87
N GLY A 367 21.26 8.35 -15.40
CA GLY A 367 21.10 6.92 -15.65
C GLY A 367 21.96 6.48 -16.82
N ASP A 368 22.65 5.34 -16.68
CA ASP A 368 23.56 4.79 -17.68
C ASP A 368 23.30 3.30 -17.99
N LYS A 369 22.50 2.63 -17.16
CA LYS A 369 22.14 1.21 -17.34
C LYS A 369 20.98 1.07 -18.35
N PRO A 370 20.98 0.03 -19.19
CA PRO A 370 19.88 -0.22 -20.12
C PRO A 370 18.60 -0.59 -19.37
N THR A 371 17.49 0.04 -19.75
CA THR A 371 16.16 -0.24 -19.18
C THR A 371 15.14 -0.63 -20.25
N VAL A 372 13.94 -1.07 -19.81
CA VAL A 372 12.79 -1.34 -20.69
C VAL A 372 12.39 -0.08 -21.48
N CYS A 373 12.43 1.10 -20.86
CA CYS A 373 12.16 2.38 -21.51
C CYS A 373 13.18 2.68 -22.60
N ASP A 374 14.47 2.43 -22.34
CA ASP A 374 15.52 2.63 -23.35
C ASP A 374 15.31 1.69 -24.55
N ALA A 375 14.95 0.43 -24.30
CA ALA A 375 14.60 -0.52 -25.37
C ALA A 375 13.40 -0.04 -26.21
N ASN A 376 12.34 0.45 -25.57
CA ASN A 376 11.18 1.01 -26.28
C ASN A 376 11.55 2.23 -27.16
N VAL A 377 12.48 3.07 -26.70
CA VAL A 377 12.99 4.22 -27.47
C VAL A 377 13.88 3.77 -28.64
N VAL A 378 14.72 2.75 -28.44
CA VAL A 378 15.57 2.18 -29.50
C VAL A 378 14.73 1.56 -30.61
N LEU A 379 13.72 0.76 -30.24
CA LEU A 379 12.77 0.11 -31.15
C LEU A 379 11.79 1.08 -31.82
N GLY A 380 11.64 2.29 -31.27
CA GLY A 380 10.72 3.30 -31.78
C GLY A 380 9.26 3.11 -31.35
N TYR A 381 9.00 2.29 -30.32
CA TYR A 381 7.66 2.19 -29.69
C TYR A 381 7.33 3.45 -28.89
N LEU A 382 8.35 4.06 -28.27
CA LEU A 382 8.27 5.40 -27.69
C LEU A 382 8.91 6.41 -28.66
N PRO A 383 8.13 7.30 -29.28
CA PRO A 383 8.67 8.31 -30.18
C PRO A 383 9.57 9.28 -29.43
N SER A 384 10.82 9.45 -29.88
CA SER A 384 11.80 10.33 -29.21
C SER A 384 11.56 11.82 -29.47
N ASP A 385 10.68 12.16 -30.40
CA ASP A 385 10.26 13.53 -30.76
C ASP A 385 9.08 14.03 -29.90
N VAL A 386 8.49 13.17 -29.08
CA VAL A 386 7.40 13.52 -28.16
C VAL A 386 7.96 13.76 -26.77
N LYS A 387 7.44 14.81 -26.10
CA LYS A 387 7.77 15.08 -24.71
C LYS A 387 7.01 14.14 -23.78
N LEU A 388 7.75 13.35 -23.00
CA LEU A 388 7.21 12.44 -22.00
C LEU A 388 6.54 13.27 -20.88
N GLY A 389 5.28 12.97 -20.57
CA GLY A 389 4.47 13.78 -19.65
C GLY A 389 4.27 15.24 -20.10
N GLY A 390 4.40 15.53 -21.41
CA GLY A 390 4.23 16.86 -21.99
C GLY A 390 5.42 17.83 -21.83
N ALA A 391 6.41 17.49 -20.99
CA ALA A 391 7.51 18.40 -20.66
C ALA A 391 8.93 17.80 -20.81
N MET A 392 9.09 16.48 -20.64
CA MET A 392 10.42 15.85 -20.59
C MET A 392 10.89 15.41 -21.97
N ASN A 393 12.07 15.89 -22.41
CA ASN A 393 12.67 15.45 -23.66
C ASN A 393 13.31 14.06 -23.51
N ILE A 394 13.14 13.22 -24.52
CA ILE A 394 13.72 11.86 -24.58
C ILE A 394 14.99 11.91 -25.43
N ASN A 395 16.08 11.31 -24.94
CA ASN A 395 17.33 11.21 -25.69
C ASN A 395 17.53 9.79 -26.25
N ARG A 396 17.33 9.64 -27.57
CA ARG A 396 17.51 8.36 -28.27
C ARG A 396 18.95 7.88 -28.32
N GLU A 397 19.93 8.78 -28.40
CA GLU A 397 21.35 8.42 -28.44
C GLU A 397 21.81 7.85 -27.09
N ALA A 398 21.34 8.43 -25.98
CA ALA A 398 21.61 7.91 -24.63
C ALA A 398 21.02 6.51 -24.43
N ALA A 399 19.76 6.31 -24.83
CA ALA A 399 19.13 4.98 -24.82
C ALA A 399 19.89 3.96 -25.69
N THR A 400 20.29 4.37 -26.89
CA THR A 400 21.07 3.54 -27.82
C THR A 400 22.40 3.14 -27.20
N THR A 401 23.11 4.08 -26.59
CA THR A 401 24.39 3.83 -25.92
C THR A 401 24.23 2.84 -24.77
N ALA A 402 23.19 3.02 -23.93
CA ALA A 402 22.93 2.12 -22.82
C ALA A 402 22.61 0.69 -23.29
N VAL A 403 21.71 0.53 -24.28
CA VAL A 403 21.35 -0.80 -24.82
C VAL A 403 22.52 -1.45 -25.57
N GLN A 404 23.39 -0.67 -26.21
CA GLN A 404 24.59 -1.20 -26.87
C GLN A 404 25.50 -1.94 -25.90
N THR A 405 25.62 -1.50 -24.64
CA THR A 405 26.43 -2.22 -23.63
C THR A 405 25.96 -3.66 -23.41
N LEU A 406 24.65 -3.89 -23.52
CA LEU A 406 24.03 -5.20 -23.39
C LEU A 406 24.25 -6.04 -24.65
N ALA A 407 24.07 -5.42 -25.82
CA ALA A 407 24.30 -6.04 -27.12
C ALA A 407 25.75 -6.55 -27.23
N ASP A 408 26.72 -5.72 -26.85
CA ASP A 408 28.15 -6.06 -26.84
C ASP A 408 28.46 -7.18 -25.85
N ALA A 409 27.85 -7.17 -24.66
CA ALA A 409 28.05 -8.22 -23.65
C ALA A 409 27.52 -9.61 -24.07
N MET A 410 26.54 -9.64 -24.99
CA MET A 410 25.92 -10.84 -25.52
C MET A 410 26.43 -11.24 -26.92
N ASP A 411 27.23 -10.39 -27.57
CA ASP A 411 27.67 -10.54 -28.97
C ASP A 411 26.49 -10.65 -29.96
N ILE A 412 25.53 -9.72 -29.84
CA ILE A 412 24.34 -9.62 -30.70
C ILE A 412 24.15 -8.19 -31.22
N ASP A 413 23.27 -7.99 -32.20
CA ASP A 413 22.95 -6.65 -32.69
C ASP A 413 22.06 -5.86 -31.71
N LEU A 414 22.16 -4.53 -31.79
CA LEU A 414 21.42 -3.58 -30.96
C LEU A 414 19.90 -3.81 -30.96
N MET A 415 19.31 -4.06 -32.13
CA MET A 415 17.86 -4.20 -32.26
C MET A 415 17.37 -5.53 -31.67
N THR A 416 18.14 -6.60 -31.87
CA THR A 416 17.89 -7.89 -31.22
C THR A 416 18.04 -7.80 -29.70
N ALA A 417 19.03 -7.05 -29.19
CA ALA A 417 19.16 -6.81 -27.75
C ALA A 417 17.95 -6.06 -27.20
N ALA A 418 17.52 -4.99 -27.86
CA ALA A 418 16.34 -4.21 -27.46
C ALA A 418 15.06 -5.06 -27.50
N GLU A 419 14.84 -5.84 -28.56
CA GLU A 419 13.70 -6.76 -28.66
C GLU A 419 13.74 -7.85 -27.57
N GLY A 420 14.93 -8.35 -27.24
CA GLY A 420 15.13 -9.31 -26.15
C GLY A 420 14.71 -8.79 -24.79
N ILE A 421 15.02 -7.52 -24.48
CA ILE A 421 14.55 -6.84 -23.25
C ILE A 421 13.02 -6.84 -23.20
N ILE A 422 12.36 -6.45 -24.30
CA ILE A 422 10.89 -6.40 -24.39
C ILE A 422 10.26 -7.79 -24.25
N LYS A 423 10.83 -8.81 -24.90
CA LYS A 423 10.35 -10.20 -24.78
C LYS A 423 10.38 -10.71 -23.34
N ILE A 424 11.46 -10.43 -22.60
CA ILE A 424 11.61 -10.91 -21.22
C ILE A 424 10.70 -10.17 -20.25
N VAL A 425 10.56 -8.84 -20.37
CA VAL A 425 9.64 -8.09 -19.51
C VAL A 425 8.20 -8.51 -19.79
N ASN A 426 7.83 -8.74 -21.05
CA ASN A 426 6.50 -9.21 -21.42
C ASN A 426 6.19 -10.60 -20.86
N GLU A 427 7.14 -11.56 -20.89
CA GLU A 427 6.91 -12.88 -20.27
C GLU A 427 6.76 -12.76 -18.75
N SER A 428 7.50 -11.86 -18.11
CA SER A 428 7.37 -11.58 -16.67
C SER A 428 5.97 -11.05 -16.35
N MET A 429 5.48 -10.06 -17.11
CA MET A 429 4.16 -9.47 -16.95
C MET A 429 3.03 -10.47 -17.28
N LEU A 430 3.21 -11.33 -18.30
CA LEU A 430 2.31 -12.44 -18.60
C LEU A 430 2.24 -13.44 -17.44
N GLY A 431 3.36 -13.70 -16.76
CA GLY A 431 3.38 -14.50 -15.54
C GLY A 431 2.48 -13.94 -14.44
N ALA A 432 2.49 -12.61 -14.24
CA ALA A 432 1.60 -11.96 -13.28
C ALA A 432 0.12 -12.12 -13.66
N LEU A 433 -0.23 -11.94 -14.94
CA LEU A 433 -1.59 -12.19 -15.44
C LEU A 433 -2.03 -13.64 -15.24
N ARG A 434 -1.15 -14.63 -15.48
CA ARG A 434 -1.43 -16.05 -15.22
C ARG A 434 -1.70 -16.33 -13.74
N LEU A 435 -1.00 -15.66 -12.84
CA LEU A 435 -1.15 -15.83 -11.39
C LEU A 435 -2.50 -15.34 -10.86
N VAL A 436 -3.05 -14.27 -11.46
CA VAL A 436 -4.41 -13.78 -11.11
C VAL A 436 -5.53 -14.50 -11.86
N SER A 437 -5.23 -15.12 -13.01
CA SER A 437 -6.21 -15.82 -13.85
C SER A 437 -6.09 -17.35 -13.79
N VAL A 438 -5.24 -17.93 -14.62
CA VAL A 438 -5.11 -19.38 -14.85
C VAL A 438 -4.82 -20.15 -13.56
N GLU A 439 -3.90 -19.67 -12.72
CA GLU A 439 -3.58 -20.34 -11.45
C GLU A 439 -4.73 -20.31 -10.44
N GLN A 440 -5.68 -19.40 -10.64
CA GLN A 440 -6.91 -19.30 -9.83
C GLN A 440 -8.09 -20.04 -10.48
N GLY A 441 -7.89 -20.69 -11.63
CA GLY A 441 -8.92 -21.47 -12.33
C GLY A 441 -9.74 -20.68 -13.35
N TYR A 442 -9.33 -19.47 -13.73
CA TYR A 442 -10.01 -18.66 -14.74
C TYR A 442 -9.43 -18.84 -16.14
N ASP A 443 -10.28 -18.78 -17.16
CA ASP A 443 -9.88 -18.75 -18.56
C ASP A 443 -9.73 -17.30 -19.04
N PRO A 444 -8.52 -16.80 -19.36
CA PRO A 444 -8.32 -15.42 -19.78
C PRO A 444 -9.10 -15.01 -21.03
N ARG A 445 -9.59 -15.96 -21.84
CA ARG A 445 -10.40 -15.69 -23.03
C ARG A 445 -11.76 -15.07 -22.70
N ASP A 446 -12.24 -15.25 -21.48
CA ASP A 446 -13.51 -14.71 -21.00
C ASP A 446 -13.39 -13.26 -20.47
N PHE A 447 -12.18 -12.68 -20.51
CA PHE A 447 -11.87 -11.38 -19.91
C PHE A 447 -11.32 -10.40 -20.94
N ALA A 448 -11.75 -9.14 -20.83
CA ALA A 448 -11.11 -8.04 -21.55
C ALA A 448 -9.87 -7.55 -20.79
N LEU A 449 -8.76 -7.30 -21.49
CA LEU A 449 -7.58 -6.66 -20.91
C LEU A 449 -7.76 -5.14 -20.91
N VAL A 450 -7.48 -4.50 -19.77
CA VAL A 450 -7.63 -3.06 -19.57
C VAL A 450 -6.34 -2.53 -18.98
N GLY A 451 -5.71 -1.55 -19.63
CA GLY A 451 -4.49 -0.91 -19.14
C GLY A 451 -4.36 0.53 -19.59
#